data_AF-A0A370X8U7-F1
#
_entry.id   AF-A0A370X8U7-F1
#
_cell.length_a   1.000
_cell.length_b   1.000
_cell.length_c   1.000
_cell.angle_alpha   90.00
_cell.angle_beta   90.00
_cell.angle_gamma   90.00
#
_symmetry.space_group_name_H-M   'P 1'
#
loop_
_entity.id
_entity.type
_entity.pdbx_description
1 polymer ?
#
loop_
_entity_poly.entity_id
_entity_poly.type
_entity_poly.pdbx_seq_one_letter_code
_entity_poly.pdbx_strand_id
1 'polypeptide(L)'
;MPSNTCHPNAPHVKLKAPDWYISSLMMDRALDAILRRVKKLDRKHDIPYLAGYSEDGKTIYIDRHLPTSFVFRGRTIEVDRFLILHEEVEKTLIDQLGLHYLHAHQIATRAEEAAIHAQRITWKAYDRFMQKYVKRIGDERLTKVPEDLDLKPYRDYHDYDLLHRMQQHLARDKTLAASKKAELKSYAAAFREELRDQQRHAAPADSARRSKVVSKKTSAARSAKAKPKRAPAERVKR
;
A
#
# COMPACT_ATOMS: atom_id res chain seq x y z
N MET A 1 8.82 -36.46 -27.88
CA MET A 1 8.79 -36.00 -26.47
C MET A 1 8.19 -37.11 -25.64
N PRO A 2 8.79 -37.53 -24.50
CA PRO A 2 8.09 -38.38 -23.55
C PRO A 2 6.77 -37.68 -23.17
N SER A 3 5.64 -38.37 -23.27
CA SER A 3 4.28 -37.79 -23.17
C SER A 3 3.96 -37.08 -21.84
N ASN A 4 4.89 -37.12 -20.89
CA ASN A 4 4.65 -36.75 -19.49
C ASN A 4 5.44 -35.51 -19.05
N THR A 5 6.24 -34.90 -19.94
CA THR A 5 7.03 -33.69 -19.64
C THR A 5 6.40 -32.45 -20.24
N CYS A 6 6.06 -31.46 -19.42
CA CYS A 6 5.36 -30.25 -19.87
C CYS A 6 6.23 -29.31 -20.73
N HIS A 7 7.55 -29.27 -20.52
CA HIS A 7 8.46 -28.39 -21.25
C HIS A 7 9.79 -29.08 -21.60
N PRO A 8 10.36 -28.82 -22.78
CA PRO A 8 11.63 -29.41 -23.21
C PRO A 8 12.84 -28.89 -22.42
N ASN A 9 12.82 -27.63 -21.98
CA ASN A 9 13.97 -26.98 -21.32
C ASN A 9 13.89 -26.99 -19.78
N ALA A 10 12.78 -27.49 -19.21
CA ALA A 10 12.58 -27.64 -17.76
C ALA A 10 11.69 -28.87 -17.50
N PRO A 11 12.23 -30.08 -17.76
CA PRO A 11 11.45 -31.30 -17.71
C PRO A 11 10.92 -31.54 -16.29
N HIS A 12 9.61 -31.50 -16.16
CA HIS A 12 8.91 -31.93 -14.97
C HIS A 12 7.73 -32.81 -15.35
N VAL A 13 7.46 -33.81 -14.51
CA VAL A 13 6.29 -34.67 -14.66
C VAL A 13 5.04 -33.84 -14.42
N LYS A 14 4.13 -33.81 -15.40
CA LYS A 14 2.82 -33.16 -15.26
C LYS A 14 2.08 -33.79 -14.08
N LEU A 15 1.71 -32.97 -13.10
CA LEU A 15 0.85 -33.43 -12.01
C LEU A 15 -0.54 -33.72 -12.57
N LYS A 16 -1.30 -34.65 -11.98
CA LYS A 16 -2.65 -35.04 -12.43
C LYS A 16 -3.72 -33.95 -12.26
N ALA A 17 -3.32 -32.68 -12.13
CA ALA A 17 -4.20 -31.55 -11.98
C ALA A 17 -4.51 -30.92 -13.37
N PRO A 18 -5.64 -30.21 -13.51
CA PRO A 18 -5.93 -29.44 -14.72
C PRO A 18 -4.84 -28.42 -15.05
N ASP A 19 -4.70 -28.06 -16.32
CA ASP A 19 -3.60 -27.22 -16.83
C ASP A 19 -3.52 -25.83 -16.19
N TRP A 20 -4.64 -25.32 -15.65
CA TRP A 20 -4.72 -24.04 -14.95
C TRP A 20 -4.41 -24.13 -13.45
N TYR A 21 -4.16 -25.31 -12.90
CA TYR A 21 -4.02 -25.50 -11.46
C TYR A 21 -2.54 -25.39 -11.05
N ILE A 22 -2.23 -24.40 -10.22
CA ILE A 22 -0.89 -24.24 -9.65
C ILE A 22 -0.76 -25.19 -8.46
N SER A 23 0.05 -26.23 -8.61
CA SER A 23 0.41 -27.08 -7.48
C SER A 23 1.45 -26.40 -6.57
N SER A 24 1.49 -26.81 -5.30
CA SER A 24 2.53 -26.36 -4.36
C SER A 24 3.95 -26.62 -4.90
N LEU A 25 4.18 -27.77 -5.54
CA LEU A 25 5.48 -28.11 -6.13
C LEU A 25 5.87 -27.17 -7.27
N MET A 26 4.91 -26.76 -8.11
CA MET A 26 5.17 -25.79 -9.18
C MET A 26 5.51 -24.41 -8.59
N MET A 27 4.79 -24.01 -7.54
CA MET A 27 5.04 -22.74 -6.87
C MET A 27 6.41 -22.71 -6.19
N ASP A 28 6.80 -23.78 -5.50
CA ASP A 28 8.13 -23.90 -4.89
C ASP A 28 9.25 -23.82 -5.95
N ARG A 29 9.07 -24.47 -7.10
CA ARG A 29 10.04 -24.38 -8.22
C ARG A 29 10.11 -22.99 -8.83
N ALA A 30 8.98 -22.30 -8.97
CA ALA A 30 8.96 -20.93 -9.47
C ALA A 30 9.66 -19.99 -8.49
N LEU A 31 9.41 -20.16 -7.20
CA LEU A 31 10.07 -19.41 -6.13
C LEU A 31 11.59 -19.63 -6.16
N ASP A 32 12.05 -20.88 -6.28
CA ASP A 32 13.48 -21.19 -6.40
C ASP A 32 14.13 -20.53 -7.63
N ALA A 33 13.41 -20.49 -8.75
CA ALA A 33 13.91 -19.85 -9.97
C ALA A 33 14.03 -18.32 -9.79
N ILE A 34 13.07 -17.70 -9.12
CA ILE A 34 13.08 -16.26 -8.81
C ILE A 34 14.22 -15.92 -7.84
N LEU A 35 14.39 -16.72 -6.78
CA LEU A 35 15.48 -16.54 -5.81
C LEU A 35 16.86 -16.61 -6.48
N ARG A 36 17.03 -17.46 -7.51
CA ARG A 36 18.27 -17.53 -8.30
C ARG A 36 18.47 -16.35 -9.24
N ARG A 37 17.40 -15.70 -9.69
CA ARG A 37 17.47 -14.51 -10.56
C ARG A 37 17.87 -13.26 -9.78
N VAL A 38 17.43 -13.15 -8.53
CA VAL A 38 17.70 -12.00 -7.66
C VAL A 38 19.21 -11.88 -7.44
N LYS A 39 19.79 -10.79 -7.93
CA LYS A 39 21.25 -10.57 -7.90
C LYS A 39 21.73 -10.09 -6.54
N LYS A 40 20.95 -9.24 -5.89
CA LYS A 40 21.32 -8.60 -4.63
C LYS A 40 20.11 -8.47 -3.71
N LEU A 41 20.28 -8.92 -2.46
CA LEU A 41 19.35 -8.73 -1.37
C LEU A 41 20.00 -7.80 -0.33
N ASP A 42 19.33 -6.72 0.04
CA ASP A 42 19.80 -5.76 1.04
C ASP A 42 18.80 -5.65 2.21
N ARG A 43 19.30 -5.93 3.42
CA ARG A 43 18.57 -5.86 4.69
C ARG A 43 19.11 -4.82 5.66
N LYS A 44 19.87 -3.83 5.16
CA LYS A 44 20.60 -2.87 6.00
C LYS A 44 19.96 -1.48 6.03
N HIS A 45 18.83 -1.33 5.35
CA HIS A 45 18.14 -0.06 5.14
C HIS A 45 16.74 -0.09 5.73
N ASP A 46 16.22 1.10 6.04
CA ASP A 46 14.83 1.32 6.40
C ASP A 46 14.02 1.39 5.12
N ILE A 47 13.08 0.48 4.97
CA ILE A 47 12.22 0.37 3.80
C ILE A 47 10.79 0.55 4.25
N PRO A 48 10.14 1.64 3.85
CA PRO A 48 8.73 1.79 4.17
C PRO A 48 7.92 0.64 3.55
N TYR A 49 6.84 0.25 4.23
CA TYR A 49 6.02 -0.92 3.86
C TYR A 49 6.76 -2.27 3.79
N LEU A 50 7.87 -2.44 4.52
CA LEU A 50 8.64 -3.68 4.71
C LEU A 50 9.60 -4.08 3.59
N ALA A 51 9.25 -3.82 2.33
CA ALA A 51 10.06 -4.23 1.19
C ALA A 51 9.88 -3.31 -0.01
N GLY A 52 10.82 -3.42 -0.96
CA GLY A 52 10.80 -2.71 -2.23
C GLY A 52 11.95 -3.14 -3.14
N TYR A 53 12.02 -2.57 -4.34
CA TYR A 53 13.07 -2.84 -5.31
C TYR A 53 13.81 -1.57 -5.76
N SER A 54 15.01 -1.75 -6.28
CA SER A 54 15.73 -0.68 -6.98
C SER A 54 15.03 -0.31 -8.30
N GLU A 55 15.27 0.91 -8.79
CA GLU A 55 14.72 1.39 -10.08
C GLU A 55 14.99 0.42 -11.26
N ASP A 56 16.15 -0.26 -11.24
CA ASP A 56 16.54 -1.24 -12.26
C ASP A 56 16.08 -2.67 -11.97
N GLY A 57 15.39 -2.91 -10.84
CA GLY A 57 14.88 -4.20 -10.41
C GLY A 57 15.95 -5.23 -10.05
N LYS A 58 17.23 -4.85 -9.93
CA LYS A 58 18.32 -5.81 -9.65
C LYS A 58 18.58 -6.02 -8.16
N THR A 59 18.18 -5.06 -7.32
CA THR A 59 18.33 -5.13 -5.88
C THR A 59 16.95 -5.18 -5.24
N ILE A 60 16.71 -6.22 -4.44
CA ILE A 60 15.55 -6.29 -3.56
C ILE A 60 15.97 -5.78 -2.19
N TYR A 61 15.19 -4.86 -1.64
CA TYR A 61 15.34 -4.29 -0.33
C TYR A 61 14.29 -4.87 0.62
N ILE A 62 14.72 -5.34 1.78
CA ILE A 62 13.84 -5.71 2.88
C ILE A 62 14.24 -4.89 4.11
N ASP A 63 13.26 -4.38 4.83
CA ASP A 63 13.48 -3.57 6.01
C ASP A 63 14.32 -4.32 7.06
N ARG A 64 15.33 -3.63 7.61
CA ARG A 64 16.28 -4.20 8.58
C ARG A 64 15.65 -4.62 9.91
N HIS A 65 14.51 -4.06 10.26
CA HIS A 65 13.78 -4.34 11.51
C HIS A 65 12.81 -5.52 11.36
N LEU A 66 12.55 -5.97 10.14
CA LEU A 66 11.79 -7.19 9.89
C LEU A 66 12.66 -8.41 10.28
N PRO A 67 12.13 -9.40 11.01
CA PRO A 67 12.81 -10.67 11.22
C PRO A 67 12.92 -11.47 9.91
N THR A 68 13.99 -12.22 9.75
CA THR A 68 14.20 -13.10 8.59
C THR A 68 13.26 -14.32 8.60
N SER A 69 12.72 -14.68 9.76
CA SER A 69 11.86 -15.84 9.91
C SER A 69 10.83 -15.66 11.03
N PHE A 70 9.79 -16.50 10.98
CA PHE A 70 8.80 -16.63 12.05
C PHE A 70 8.50 -18.10 12.32
N VAL A 71 8.03 -18.40 13.54
CA VAL A 71 7.67 -19.76 13.93
C VAL A 71 6.18 -19.99 13.72
N PHE A 72 5.84 -21.04 12.96
CA PHE A 72 4.46 -21.47 12.73
C PHE A 72 4.32 -22.98 12.89
N ARG A 73 3.50 -23.41 13.87
CA ARG A 73 3.26 -24.83 14.19
C ARG A 73 4.56 -25.62 14.41
N GLY A 74 5.51 -25.03 15.15
CA GLY A 74 6.81 -25.64 15.45
C GLY A 74 7.84 -25.62 14.31
N ARG A 75 7.51 -25.00 13.17
CA ARG A 75 8.43 -24.85 12.02
C ARG A 75 8.93 -23.41 11.92
N THR A 76 10.22 -23.23 11.67
CA THR A 76 10.81 -21.94 11.32
C THR A 76 10.59 -21.69 9.83
N ILE A 77 9.90 -20.61 9.51
CA ILE A 77 9.58 -20.21 8.14
C ILE A 77 10.32 -18.92 7.81
N GLU A 78 11.20 -18.98 6.82
CA GLU A 78 11.85 -17.79 6.26
C GLU A 78 10.85 -16.89 5.52
N VAL A 79 10.83 -15.61 5.86
CA VAL A 79 9.89 -14.59 5.34
C VAL A 79 10.40 -14.02 4.02
N ASP A 80 11.71 -13.86 3.90
CA ASP A 80 12.39 -13.16 2.82
C ASP A 80 11.99 -13.66 1.43
N ARG A 81 11.84 -14.98 1.29
CA ARG A 81 11.43 -15.60 0.02
C ARG A 81 10.10 -15.09 -0.50
N PHE A 82 9.13 -14.83 0.38
CA PHE A 82 7.79 -14.39 -0.03
C PHE A 82 7.81 -12.92 -0.47
N LEU A 83 8.57 -12.08 0.24
CA LEU A 83 8.80 -10.70 -0.14
C LEU A 83 9.56 -10.61 -1.47
N ILE A 84 10.62 -11.39 -1.65
CA ILE A 84 11.38 -11.43 -2.90
C ILE A 84 10.48 -11.82 -4.08
N LEU A 85 9.60 -12.81 -3.89
CA LEU A 85 8.60 -13.18 -4.90
C LEU A 85 7.67 -12.01 -5.22
N HIS A 86 7.14 -11.35 -4.20
CA HIS A 86 6.23 -10.20 -4.36
C HIS A 86 6.89 -9.10 -5.19
N GLU A 87 8.06 -8.64 -4.76
CA GLU A 87 8.79 -7.56 -5.43
C GLU A 87 9.15 -7.91 -6.88
N GLU A 88 9.63 -9.14 -7.12
CA GLU A 88 10.06 -9.55 -8.46
C GLU A 88 8.89 -9.66 -9.44
N VAL A 89 7.76 -10.23 -8.99
CA VAL A 89 6.55 -10.35 -9.81
C VAL A 89 6.01 -8.96 -10.13
N GLU A 90 5.91 -8.09 -9.13
CA GLU A 90 5.43 -6.73 -9.31
C GLU A 90 6.29 -5.97 -10.32
N LYS A 91 7.61 -5.93 -10.11
CA LYS A 91 8.55 -5.24 -10.97
C LYS A 91 8.56 -5.79 -12.40
N THR A 92 8.49 -7.12 -12.54
CA THR A 92 8.46 -7.75 -13.87
C THR A 92 7.18 -7.40 -14.64
N LEU A 93 6.02 -7.37 -13.98
CA LEU A 93 4.76 -6.97 -14.62
C LEU A 93 4.78 -5.51 -15.05
N ILE A 94 5.39 -4.62 -14.27
CA ILE A 94 5.53 -3.20 -14.62
C ILE A 94 6.51 -3.05 -15.79
N ASP A 95 7.71 -3.62 -15.68
CA ASP A 95 8.78 -3.38 -16.65
C ASP A 95 8.56 -4.08 -18.00
N GLN A 96 8.03 -5.30 -17.98
CA GLN A 96 7.89 -6.11 -19.20
C GLN A 96 6.54 -5.95 -19.88
N LEU A 97 5.48 -5.69 -19.11
CA LEU A 97 4.12 -5.61 -19.63
C LEU A 97 3.51 -4.21 -19.52
N GLY A 98 4.21 -3.26 -18.88
CA GLY A 98 3.71 -1.90 -18.71
C GLY A 98 2.48 -1.81 -17.81
N LEU A 99 2.27 -2.78 -16.93
CA LEU A 99 1.09 -2.78 -16.05
C LEU A 99 1.15 -1.59 -15.09
N HIS A 100 -0.02 -1.03 -14.81
CA HIS A 100 -0.18 -0.07 -13.73
C HIS A 100 0.23 -0.72 -12.40
N TYR A 101 0.98 -0.01 -11.57
CA TYR A 101 1.51 -0.51 -10.31
C TYR A 101 0.43 -1.18 -9.45
N LEU A 102 -0.73 -0.53 -9.25
CA LEU A 102 -1.82 -1.09 -8.45
C LEU A 102 -2.28 -2.48 -8.91
N HIS A 103 -2.29 -2.72 -10.23
CA HIS A 103 -2.64 -4.04 -10.78
C HIS A 103 -1.50 -5.03 -10.61
N ALA A 104 -0.26 -4.61 -10.87
CA ALA A 104 0.92 -5.44 -10.66
C ALA A 104 1.02 -5.89 -9.19
N HIS A 105 0.80 -4.96 -8.25
CA HIS A 105 0.79 -5.19 -6.82
C HIS A 105 -0.26 -6.23 -6.40
N GLN A 106 -1.49 -6.10 -6.89
CA GLN A 106 -2.57 -7.05 -6.61
C GLN A 106 -2.30 -8.47 -7.14
N ILE A 107 -1.56 -8.59 -8.24
CA ILE A 107 -1.15 -9.88 -8.79
C ILE A 107 0.01 -10.45 -7.95
N ALA A 108 0.98 -9.61 -7.58
CA ALA A 108 2.09 -9.98 -6.72
C ALA A 108 1.61 -10.49 -5.35
N THR A 109 0.66 -9.81 -4.70
CA THR A 109 0.06 -10.27 -3.42
C THR A 109 -0.64 -11.63 -3.57
N ARG A 110 -1.29 -11.88 -4.70
CA ARG A 110 -1.91 -13.20 -4.96
C ARG A 110 -0.87 -14.30 -5.19
N ALA A 111 0.23 -13.98 -5.87
CA ALA A 111 1.35 -14.90 -6.05
C ALA A 111 2.02 -15.21 -4.71
N GLU A 112 2.18 -14.21 -3.86
CA GLU A 112 2.68 -14.34 -2.49
C GLU A 112 1.77 -15.24 -1.65
N GLU A 113 0.45 -14.97 -1.64
CA GLU A 113 -0.52 -15.79 -0.94
C GLU A 113 -0.46 -17.26 -1.41
N ALA A 114 -0.35 -17.50 -2.72
CA ALA A 114 -0.20 -18.85 -3.27
C ALA A 114 1.08 -19.54 -2.78
N ALA A 115 2.20 -18.82 -2.67
CA ALA A 115 3.45 -19.34 -2.12
C ALA A 115 3.36 -19.65 -0.62
N ILE A 116 2.65 -18.83 0.16
CA ILE A 116 2.39 -19.06 1.58
C ILE A 116 1.55 -20.33 1.77
N HIS A 117 0.48 -20.51 0.98
CA HIS A 117 -0.35 -21.71 1.02
C HIS A 117 0.43 -22.96 0.57
N ALA A 118 1.35 -22.84 -0.41
CA ALA A 118 2.21 -23.93 -0.83
C ALA A 118 3.08 -24.48 0.32
N GLN A 119 3.50 -23.61 1.24
CA GLN A 119 4.25 -23.96 2.45
C GLN A 119 3.37 -24.46 3.60
N ARG A 120 2.06 -24.66 3.34
CA ARG A 120 1.03 -25.08 4.31
C ARG A 120 0.87 -24.09 5.47
N ILE A 121 0.99 -22.80 5.18
CA ILE A 121 0.80 -21.70 6.12
C ILE A 121 -0.51 -21.00 5.73
N THR A 122 -1.28 -20.57 6.72
CA THR A 122 -2.49 -19.78 6.46
C THR A 122 -2.12 -18.32 6.21
N TRP A 123 -2.68 -17.69 5.18
CA TRP A 123 -2.50 -16.26 4.91
C TRP A 123 -2.71 -15.39 6.16
N LYS A 124 -3.79 -15.63 6.92
CA LYS A 124 -4.09 -14.91 8.17
C LYS A 124 -2.98 -14.94 9.23
N ALA A 125 -2.21 -16.02 9.30
CA ALA A 125 -1.11 -16.13 10.25
C ALA A 125 0.10 -15.31 9.79
N TYR A 126 0.37 -15.35 8.48
CA TYR A 126 1.41 -14.58 7.84
C TYR A 126 1.10 -13.07 7.89
N ASP A 127 -0.07 -12.65 7.43
CA ASP A 127 -0.52 -11.26 7.46
C ASP A 127 -0.47 -10.69 8.90
N ARG A 128 -0.98 -11.43 9.89
CA ARG A 128 -0.86 -11.00 11.30
C ARG A 128 0.58 -10.82 11.76
N PHE A 129 1.52 -11.63 11.27
CA PHE A 129 2.94 -11.45 11.56
C PHE A 129 3.46 -10.17 10.88
N MET A 130 3.19 -9.98 9.59
CA MET A 130 3.63 -8.82 8.81
C MET A 130 3.09 -7.50 9.36
N GLN A 131 1.78 -7.42 9.67
CA GLN A 131 1.12 -6.21 10.18
C GLN A 131 1.76 -5.66 11.47
N LYS A 132 2.36 -6.51 12.31
CA LYS A 132 3.10 -6.05 13.51
C LYS A 132 4.28 -5.16 13.15
N TYR A 133 4.94 -5.47 12.04
CA TYR A 133 6.10 -4.75 11.55
C TYR A 133 5.70 -3.59 10.66
N VAL A 134 4.67 -3.72 9.82
CA VAL A 134 4.15 -2.61 8.98
C VAL A 134 3.86 -1.39 9.85
N LYS A 135 3.09 -1.59 10.94
CA LYS A 135 2.74 -0.50 11.85
C LYS A 135 3.96 0.11 12.53
N ARG A 136 4.85 -0.74 13.05
CA ARG A 136 6.06 -0.30 13.76
C ARG A 136 6.98 0.51 12.85
N ILE A 137 7.26 0.02 11.64
CA ILE A 137 8.14 0.67 10.67
C ILE A 137 7.50 1.95 10.12
N GLY A 138 6.18 1.97 9.92
CA GLY A 138 5.46 3.17 9.51
C GLY A 138 5.48 4.31 10.55
N ASP A 139 5.51 3.96 11.84
CA ASP A 139 5.60 4.92 12.96
C ASP A 139 7.05 5.38 13.24
N GLU A 140 8.06 4.61 12.83
CA GLU A 140 9.48 4.92 13.04
C GLU A 140 10.00 6.02 12.09
N ARG A 141 11.01 6.78 12.53
CA ARG A 141 11.65 7.79 11.67
C ARG A 141 12.64 7.10 10.73
N LEU A 142 12.35 7.12 9.43
CA LEU A 142 13.23 6.61 8.37
C LEU A 142 14.63 7.22 8.47
N THR A 143 15.61 6.51 9.02
CA THR A 143 16.97 7.06 9.19
C THR A 143 17.88 6.75 8.02
N LYS A 144 17.66 5.62 7.34
CA LYS A 144 18.59 5.09 6.33
C LYS A 144 17.84 4.47 5.15
N VAL A 145 17.37 5.30 4.24
CA VAL A 145 16.66 4.89 3.01
C VAL A 145 17.68 4.69 1.87
N PRO A 146 17.58 3.64 1.03
CA PRO A 146 18.45 3.48 -0.13
C PRO A 146 18.27 4.61 -1.15
N GLU A 147 19.34 5.03 -1.81
CA GLU A 147 19.31 6.13 -2.79
C GLU A 147 18.60 5.77 -4.11
N ASP A 148 18.57 4.48 -4.46
CA ASP A 148 18.04 3.91 -5.71
C ASP A 148 16.71 3.16 -5.54
N LEU A 149 16.08 3.24 -4.35
CA LEU A 149 14.76 2.67 -4.09
C LEU A 149 13.73 3.27 -5.06
N ASP A 150 13.00 2.42 -5.78
CA ASP A 150 11.94 2.89 -6.68
C ASP A 150 10.82 3.52 -5.85
N LEU A 151 10.50 4.78 -6.17
CA LEU A 151 9.49 5.54 -5.45
C LEU A 151 8.08 5.44 -6.06
N LYS A 152 7.92 4.78 -7.22
CA LYS A 152 6.60 4.57 -7.86
C LYS A 152 5.55 4.00 -6.90
N PRO A 153 5.85 2.98 -6.06
CA PRO A 153 4.88 2.42 -5.11
C PRO A 153 4.21 3.48 -4.22
N TYR A 154 5.01 4.42 -3.71
CA TYR A 154 4.58 5.46 -2.78
C TYR A 154 3.87 6.62 -3.49
N ARG A 155 4.18 6.83 -4.77
CA ARG A 155 3.51 7.83 -5.61
C ARG A 155 2.07 7.41 -5.87
N ASP A 156 1.86 6.15 -6.23
CA ASP A 156 0.57 5.63 -6.67
C ASP A 156 -0.37 5.29 -5.49
N TYR A 157 0.17 5.03 -4.30
CA TYR A 157 -0.61 4.95 -3.05
C TYR A 157 -0.96 6.30 -2.43
N HIS A 158 -0.55 7.42 -3.05
CA HIS A 158 -0.81 8.76 -2.54
C HIS A 158 -0.27 8.98 -1.10
N ASP A 159 0.79 8.29 -0.68
CA ASP A 159 1.39 8.47 0.66
C ASP A 159 2.47 9.55 0.64
N TYR A 160 2.00 10.79 0.45
CA TYR A 160 2.85 11.95 0.22
C TYR A 160 3.58 12.45 1.47
N ASP A 161 3.03 12.19 2.67
CA ASP A 161 3.70 12.51 3.93
C ASP A 161 4.95 11.64 4.11
N LEU A 162 4.85 10.37 3.73
CA LEU A 162 5.97 9.43 3.70
C LEU A 162 7.03 9.85 2.68
N LEU A 163 6.62 10.21 1.46
CA LEU A 163 7.52 10.75 0.43
C LEU A 163 8.24 12.02 0.89
N HIS A 164 7.56 12.92 1.60
CA HIS A 164 8.17 14.14 2.12
C HIS A 164 9.23 13.84 3.20
N ARG A 165 8.95 12.88 4.10
CA ARG A 165 9.94 12.42 5.09
C ARG A 165 11.15 11.78 4.40
N MET A 166 10.94 10.91 3.41
CA MET A 166 12.01 10.33 2.61
C MET A 166 12.85 11.42 1.93
N GLN A 167 12.21 12.41 1.32
CA GLN A 167 12.90 13.54 0.68
C GLN A 167 13.71 14.38 1.67
N GLN A 168 13.21 14.63 2.89
CA GLN A 168 13.96 15.34 3.93
C GLN A 168 15.20 14.57 4.38
N HIS A 169 15.11 13.23 4.46
CA HIS A 169 16.25 12.38 4.78
C HIS A 169 17.27 12.34 3.64
N LEU A 170 16.82 12.10 2.42
CA LEU A 170 17.63 12.12 1.19
C LEU A 170 18.27 13.51 0.97
N ALA A 171 17.59 14.62 1.28
CA ALA A 171 18.15 15.96 1.13
C ALA A 171 19.31 16.28 2.09
N ARG A 172 19.37 15.60 3.25
CA ARG A 172 20.51 15.69 4.18
C ARG A 172 21.73 14.94 3.66
N ASP A 173 21.55 13.96 2.78
CA ASP A 173 22.63 13.32 2.05
C ASP A 173 23.06 14.18 0.85
N LYS A 174 24.36 14.52 0.83
CA LYS A 174 24.93 15.43 -0.18
C LYS A 174 25.21 14.75 -1.53
N THR A 175 25.03 13.43 -1.61
CA THR A 175 25.38 12.56 -2.75
C THR A 175 24.27 12.39 -3.78
N LEU A 176 23.03 12.78 -3.48
CA LEU A 176 21.91 12.61 -4.43
C LEU A 176 21.98 13.53 -5.64
N ALA A 177 21.80 12.91 -6.81
CA ALA A 177 21.68 13.57 -8.10
C ALA A 177 20.60 14.67 -8.08
N ALA A 178 20.95 15.85 -8.58
CA ALA A 178 20.07 17.02 -8.63
C ALA A 178 18.74 16.74 -9.37
N SER A 179 18.72 15.78 -10.31
CA SER A 179 17.52 15.35 -11.02
C SER A 179 16.46 14.75 -10.07
N LYS A 180 16.87 13.87 -9.14
CA LYS A 180 15.97 13.26 -8.16
C LYS A 180 15.35 14.29 -7.22
N LYS A 181 16.14 15.30 -6.81
CA LYS A 181 15.66 16.42 -5.98
C LYS A 181 14.65 17.30 -6.75
N ALA A 182 14.89 17.53 -8.03
CA ALA A 182 13.97 18.30 -8.90
C ALA A 182 12.67 17.55 -9.17
N GLU A 183 12.75 16.25 -9.45
CA GLU A 183 11.60 15.38 -9.70
C GLU A 183 10.69 15.31 -8.46
N LEU A 184 11.26 15.02 -7.28
CA LEU A 184 10.52 15.04 -6.00
C LEU A 184 9.87 16.40 -5.71
N LYS A 185 10.55 17.51 -6.02
CA LYS A 185 10.04 18.87 -5.82
C LYS A 185 8.90 19.21 -6.78
N SER A 186 9.00 18.81 -8.04
CA SER A 186 7.94 18.98 -9.05
C SER A 186 6.67 18.21 -8.66
N TYR A 187 6.85 17.01 -8.12
CA TYR A 187 5.77 16.15 -7.67
C TYR A 187 5.07 16.70 -6.42
N ALA A 188 5.84 17.16 -5.42
CA ALA A 188 5.29 17.86 -4.25
C ALA A 188 4.55 19.17 -4.61
N ALA A 189 4.84 19.75 -5.78
CA ALA A 189 4.09 20.89 -6.29
C ALA A 189 2.76 20.47 -6.94
N ALA A 190 2.78 19.48 -7.84
CA ALA A 190 1.58 18.91 -8.47
C ALA A 190 0.57 18.38 -7.44
N PHE A 191 1.05 17.73 -6.38
CA PHE A 191 0.19 17.24 -5.30
C PHE A 191 -0.48 18.35 -4.48
N ARG A 192 0.22 19.47 -4.23
CA ARG A 192 -0.38 20.63 -3.55
C ARG A 192 -1.49 21.27 -4.39
N GLU A 193 -1.41 21.11 -5.70
CA GLU A 193 -2.43 21.56 -6.63
C GLU A 193 -3.65 20.62 -6.60
N GLU A 194 -3.42 19.31 -6.65
CA GLU A 194 -4.49 18.30 -6.58
C GLU A 194 -5.23 18.31 -5.24
N LEU A 195 -4.53 18.45 -4.10
CA LEU A 195 -5.16 18.65 -2.78
C LEU A 195 -6.00 19.92 -2.72
N ARG A 196 -5.53 21.01 -3.34
CA ARG A 196 -6.30 22.27 -3.42
C ARG A 196 -7.55 22.07 -4.25
N ASP A 197 -7.47 21.31 -5.34
CA ASP A 197 -8.62 21.03 -6.20
C ASP A 197 -9.60 20.08 -5.52
N GLN A 198 -9.13 19.05 -4.82
CA GLN A 198 -9.96 18.20 -3.98
C GLN A 198 -10.63 18.99 -2.85
N GLN A 199 -9.94 19.93 -2.20
CA GLN A 199 -10.53 20.82 -1.19
C GLN A 199 -11.54 21.81 -1.80
N ARG A 200 -11.32 22.28 -3.03
CA ARG A 200 -12.28 23.10 -3.79
C ARG A 200 -13.53 22.29 -4.16
N HIS A 201 -13.37 21.01 -4.51
CA HIS A 201 -14.46 20.11 -4.85
C HIS A 201 -15.19 19.53 -3.62
N ALA A 202 -14.50 19.38 -2.49
CA ALA A 202 -15.05 18.91 -1.22
C ALA A 202 -15.68 20.03 -0.38
N ALA A 203 -15.55 21.31 -0.78
CA ALA A 203 -16.30 22.40 -0.18
C ALA A 203 -17.80 22.15 -0.42
N PRO A 204 -18.61 21.87 0.62
CA PRO A 204 -20.02 21.64 0.41
C PRO A 204 -20.70 22.95 -0.03
N ALA A 205 -21.77 22.80 -0.80
CA ALA A 205 -22.73 23.83 -1.20
C ALA A 205 -23.48 24.50 0.00
N ASP A 206 -22.77 24.85 1.07
CA ASP A 206 -23.30 25.50 2.26
C ASP A 206 -23.45 27.03 2.12
N SER A 207 -22.91 27.60 1.04
CA SER A 207 -23.20 29.01 0.68
C SER A 207 -24.64 29.20 0.18
N ALA A 208 -25.28 28.16 -0.36
CA ALA A 208 -26.67 28.23 -0.85
C ALA A 208 -27.73 27.97 0.24
N ARG A 209 -27.37 27.31 1.35
CA ARG A 209 -28.27 27.13 2.51
C ARG A 209 -28.25 28.31 3.48
N ARG A 210 -27.12 29.01 3.63
CA ARG A 210 -27.05 30.22 4.47
C ARG A 210 -27.86 31.40 3.91
N SER A 211 -27.98 31.55 2.58
CA SER A 211 -28.79 32.62 1.96
C SER A 211 -30.31 32.39 2.07
N LYS A 212 -30.78 31.13 2.13
CA LYS A 212 -32.21 30.80 2.37
C LYS A 212 -32.63 30.91 3.84
N VAL A 213 -31.72 30.74 4.79
CA VAL A 213 -32.04 30.89 6.24
C VAL A 213 -32.09 32.37 6.65
N VAL A 214 -31.28 33.24 6.03
CA VAL A 214 -31.30 34.68 6.32
C VAL A 214 -32.57 35.36 5.75
N SER A 215 -33.07 34.94 4.58
CA SER A 215 -34.29 35.51 3.99
C SER A 215 -35.60 35.10 4.69
N LYS A 216 -35.62 33.97 5.42
CA LYS A 216 -36.79 33.53 6.20
C LYS A 216 -36.86 34.15 7.60
N LYS A 217 -35.74 34.70 8.10
CA LYS A 217 -35.66 35.33 9.43
C LYS A 217 -36.07 36.81 9.44
N THR A 218 -36.05 37.48 8.29
CA THR A 218 -36.46 38.89 8.16
C THR A 218 -37.96 39.09 8.00
N SER A 219 -38.73 38.09 7.55
CA SER A 219 -40.19 38.20 7.43
C SER A 219 -40.96 37.81 8.70
N ALA A 220 -40.37 37.03 9.61
CA ALA A 220 -41.03 36.59 10.84
C ALA A 220 -40.89 37.58 12.02
N ALA A 221 -40.06 38.62 11.91
CA ALA A 221 -39.79 39.57 12.99
C ALA A 221 -40.79 40.74 13.08
N ARG A 222 -41.85 40.77 12.25
CA ARG A 222 -42.83 41.88 12.21
C ARG A 222 -44.21 41.58 12.83
N SER A 223 -44.46 40.39 13.37
CA SER A 223 -45.77 40.06 13.97
C SER A 223 -45.67 39.20 15.23
N ALA A 224 -45.38 39.81 16.39
CA ALA A 224 -45.84 39.32 17.70
C ALA A 224 -45.35 40.24 18.83
N LYS A 225 -45.99 41.40 19.00
CA LYS A 225 -45.98 42.15 20.26
C LYS A 225 -47.43 42.46 20.63
N ALA A 226 -48.07 41.57 21.39
CA ALA A 226 -49.21 41.89 22.25
C ALA A 226 -49.47 40.70 23.21
N LYS A 227 -49.17 40.89 24.50
CA LYS A 227 -49.68 40.04 25.59
C LYS A 227 -51.14 40.40 25.90
N PRO A 228 -51.90 39.50 26.53
CA PRO A 228 -52.65 39.92 27.72
C PRO A 228 -52.43 39.02 28.95
N LYS A 229 -52.86 39.59 30.08
CA LYS A 229 -52.62 39.22 31.49
C LYS A 229 -53.52 38.08 31.99
N ARG A 230 -53.07 37.42 33.07
CA ARG A 230 -53.77 36.42 33.92
C ARG A 230 -55.06 36.94 34.57
N ALA A 231 -56.04 36.06 34.82
CA ALA A 231 -56.46 35.50 36.14
C ALA A 231 -57.78 34.65 35.98
N PRO A 232 -58.38 34.03 37.02
CA PRO A 232 -58.12 32.63 37.40
C PRO A 232 -59.37 31.73 37.57
N ALA A 233 -59.10 30.41 37.73
CA ALA A 233 -59.84 29.37 38.45
C ALA A 233 -61.35 29.13 38.22
N GLU A 234 -61.71 27.90 37.81
CA GLU A 234 -62.77 27.17 38.52
C GLU A 234 -62.69 25.65 38.31
N ARG A 235 -63.23 24.94 39.28
CA ARG A 235 -63.09 23.52 39.63
C ARG A 235 -64.46 22.89 39.47
N VAL A 236 -64.62 21.82 38.68
CA VAL A 236 -65.77 20.91 38.85
C VAL A 236 -65.35 19.46 38.65
N LYS A 237 -65.80 18.65 39.62
CA LYS A 237 -65.69 17.19 39.72
C LYS A 237 -66.77 16.51 38.88
N ARG A 238 -66.46 15.26 38.51
CA ARG A 238 -67.30 14.17 37.97
C ARG A 238 -67.52 14.18 36.47
#